data_AF-A0AAN6PLI9-F1
#
_entry.id   AF-A0AAN6PLI9-F1
#
_cell.length_a   1.000
_cell.length_b   1.000
_cell.length_c   1.000
_cell.angle_alpha   90.00
_cell.angle_beta   90.00
_cell.angle_gamma   90.00
#
_symmetry.space_group_name_H-M   'P 1'
#
loop_
_entity.id
_entity.type
_entity.pdbx_description
1 polymer ?
#
loop_
_entity_poly.entity_id
_entity_poly.type
_entity_poly.pdbx_seq_one_letter_code
_entity_poly.pdbx_strand_id
1 'polypeptide(L)'
;MLSSRCSLLCGSIQRQGSWPSRPPIFNPEESIAAPVDTESTSDAEPVSRPSTNPNIQPAAGSPEYTNLEVDKLLRRAAGHPISKDTSGFVYVFVAKHDENPVVKIGHTIDVEFRKQTHQRTCAGLDFQSMFHFPASLYYKHVERLVHAELRDLRYSFDCACGTQHREYFAVDPETARHIVERWIRFCEQHPWRFPARSPRTGCPGELREEWLVRLNGFQKQVATCTSRVALGNRPELWDRFVGNRVWNWFWDDAHRAWLALWRHLWWMGPAGLLMGLVVWCLWLGRGGLAWVLMWTLVAVVLYAFLKPRCLTIEYLLGLRSTRPSFQ
;
A
#
# COMPACT_ATOMS: atom_id res chain seq x y z
N MET A 1 -43.38 -0.54 -20.94
CA MET A 1 -43.26 0.91 -20.64
C MET A 1 -42.83 1.00 -19.19
N LEU A 2 -41.66 1.46 -18.75
CA LEU A 2 -40.60 2.28 -19.32
C LEU A 2 -39.24 1.62 -19.01
N SER A 3 -38.41 1.63 -20.05
CA SER A 3 -36.98 1.33 -20.03
C SER A 3 -36.20 2.65 -19.94
N SER A 4 -34.93 2.56 -19.54
CA SER A 4 -33.87 3.56 -19.72
C SER A 4 -33.82 4.75 -18.77
N ARG A 5 -32.72 4.84 -18.01
CA ARG A 5 -31.80 6.01 -17.98
C ARG A 5 -30.64 5.73 -17.03
N CYS A 6 -29.47 5.47 -17.58
CA CYS A 6 -28.21 5.92 -16.98
C CYS A 6 -27.14 5.97 -18.09
N SER A 7 -27.03 7.13 -18.70
CA SER A 7 -25.95 7.52 -19.59
C SER A 7 -25.70 9.00 -19.34
N LEU A 8 -24.44 9.41 -19.56
CA LEU A 8 -23.89 10.76 -19.47
C LEU A 8 -23.24 11.08 -18.11
N LEU A 9 -21.92 10.83 -18.04
CA LEU A 9 -20.88 11.84 -17.83
C LEU A 9 -19.51 11.14 -17.87
N CYS A 10 -19.00 10.90 -19.07
CA CYS A 10 -17.59 10.56 -19.29
C CYS A 10 -16.95 11.79 -19.96
N GLY A 11 -16.35 12.64 -19.15
CA GLY A 11 -15.52 13.74 -19.62
C GLY A 11 -14.16 13.20 -20.05
N SER A 12 -13.84 13.37 -21.33
CA SER A 12 -12.54 13.04 -21.91
C SER A 12 -11.46 13.93 -21.29
N ILE A 13 -10.55 13.34 -20.51
CA ILE A 13 -9.27 13.97 -20.16
C ILE A 13 -8.22 13.38 -21.12
N GLN A 14 -8.06 14.05 -22.25
CA GLN A 14 -6.98 13.83 -23.20
C GLN A 14 -5.77 14.65 -22.70
N ARG A 15 -4.91 14.05 -21.87
CA ARG A 15 -3.60 14.65 -21.54
C ARG A 15 -2.61 14.30 -22.65
N GLN A 16 -2.54 15.16 -23.66
CA GLN A 16 -1.34 15.31 -24.46
C GLN A 16 -0.31 16.07 -23.61
N GLY A 17 0.60 15.33 -22.98
CA GLY A 17 1.80 15.90 -22.38
C GLY A 17 2.96 15.75 -23.36
N SER A 18 3.12 16.73 -24.26
CA SER A 18 4.36 16.93 -25.00
C SER A 18 5.45 17.38 -24.02
N TRP A 19 6.49 16.58 -23.84
CA TRP A 19 7.66 16.99 -23.07
C TRP A 19 8.49 18.01 -23.86
N PRO A 20 9.05 19.05 -23.21
CA PRO A 20 9.84 20.08 -23.88
C PRO A 20 11.20 19.56 -24.34
N SER A 21 11.65 20.10 -25.48
CA SER A 21 12.93 19.83 -26.13
C SER A 21 14.15 20.13 -25.25
N ARG A 22 15.20 19.32 -25.43
CA ARG A 22 16.56 19.39 -24.87
C ARG A 22 17.13 20.82 -24.66
N PRO A 23 17.88 21.06 -23.56
CA PRO A 23 18.94 22.07 -23.54
C PRO A 23 20.26 21.51 -24.13
N PRO A 24 21.25 22.38 -24.44
CA PRO A 24 22.35 22.08 -25.35
C PRO A 24 23.40 21.14 -24.77
N ILE A 25 24.03 20.42 -25.69
CA ILE A 25 25.20 19.55 -25.51
C ILE A 25 26.39 20.42 -25.07
N PHE A 26 27.02 20.06 -23.95
CA PHE A 26 28.32 20.58 -23.55
C PHE A 26 29.40 19.65 -24.09
N ASN A 27 30.15 20.13 -25.09
CA ASN A 27 31.32 19.47 -25.67
C ASN A 27 32.58 20.00 -24.97
N PRO A 28 33.49 19.11 -24.56
CA PRO A 28 34.90 19.43 -24.61
C PRO A 28 35.66 18.31 -25.37
N GLU A 29 35.87 18.54 -26.66
CA GLU A 29 37.18 18.25 -27.30
C GLU A 29 38.19 19.26 -26.68
N GLU A 30 39.49 19.02 -26.51
CA GLU A 30 40.42 18.43 -27.47
C GLU A 30 41.82 18.23 -26.85
N SER A 31 42.58 17.29 -27.45
CA SER A 31 44.05 17.30 -27.68
C SER A 31 44.94 16.54 -26.65
N ILE A 32 45.91 15.68 -27.02
CA ILE A 32 46.81 15.61 -28.21
C ILE A 32 47.27 14.15 -28.54
N ALA A 33 47.21 13.82 -29.84
CA ALA A 33 48.06 12.98 -30.74
C ALA A 33 48.78 11.66 -30.35
N ALA A 34 48.37 10.54 -31.00
CA ALA A 34 49.02 9.69 -32.06
C ALA A 34 50.50 9.21 -31.98
N PRO A 35 50.97 8.23 -32.80
CA PRO A 35 50.31 7.13 -33.55
C PRO A 35 50.97 5.73 -33.33
N VAL A 36 50.25 4.62 -33.58
CA VAL A 36 50.86 3.33 -33.96
C VAL A 36 49.97 2.63 -34.98
N ASP A 37 50.54 2.40 -36.15
CA ASP A 37 49.98 1.63 -37.25
C ASP A 37 49.99 0.13 -36.93
N THR A 38 48.89 -0.58 -37.13
CA THR A 38 48.95 -1.97 -37.62
C THR A 38 47.65 -2.33 -38.37
N GLU A 39 47.81 -2.40 -39.67
CA GLU A 39 46.89 -2.89 -40.70
C GLU A 39 46.64 -4.39 -40.55
N SER A 40 45.38 -4.82 -40.54
CA SER A 40 44.95 -6.21 -40.83
C SER A 40 43.45 -6.24 -41.12
N THR A 41 43.16 -6.08 -42.40
CA THR A 41 41.89 -6.31 -43.10
C THR A 41 41.34 -7.72 -42.83
N SER A 42 40.10 -7.79 -42.34
CA SER A 42 39.24 -8.96 -42.59
C SER A 42 37.80 -8.49 -42.74
N ASP A 43 37.33 -8.60 -43.98
CA ASP A 43 35.97 -8.31 -44.40
C ASP A 43 35.01 -9.33 -43.77
N ALA A 44 34.14 -8.86 -42.88
CA ALA A 44 32.98 -9.61 -42.42
C ALA A 44 31.73 -8.76 -42.66
N GLU A 45 30.84 -9.28 -43.51
CA GLU A 45 29.56 -8.68 -43.87
C GLU A 45 28.74 -8.26 -42.62
N PRO A 46 28.05 -7.10 -42.66
CA PRO A 46 27.13 -6.71 -41.62
C PRO A 46 25.83 -7.51 -41.74
N VAL A 47 25.74 -8.59 -40.96
CA VAL A 47 24.47 -9.31 -40.72
C VAL A 47 23.47 -8.33 -40.12
N SER A 48 22.49 -7.96 -40.93
CA SER A 48 21.39 -7.07 -40.59
C SER A 48 20.53 -7.76 -39.54
N ARG A 49 20.70 -7.40 -38.26
CA ARG A 49 19.84 -7.89 -37.19
C ARG A 49 18.42 -7.36 -37.43
N PRO A 50 17.39 -8.22 -37.38
CA PRO A 50 16.01 -7.77 -37.49
C PRO A 50 15.70 -6.84 -36.32
N SER A 51 15.31 -5.61 -36.64
CA SER A 51 14.82 -4.63 -35.68
C SER A 51 13.49 -5.13 -35.10
N THR A 52 13.56 -5.80 -33.95
CA THR A 52 12.40 -6.12 -33.12
C THR A 52 11.91 -4.86 -32.45
N ASN A 53 10.88 -4.26 -33.04
CA ASN A 53 10.11 -3.17 -32.45
C ASN A 53 9.44 -3.68 -31.15
N PRO A 54 9.79 -3.15 -29.95
CA PRO A 54 9.33 -3.70 -28.69
C PRO A 54 7.96 -3.09 -28.37
N ASN A 55 6.91 -3.58 -29.00
CA ASN A 55 5.56 -3.42 -28.46
C ASN A 55 5.43 -4.34 -27.23
N ILE A 56 6.02 -3.89 -26.12
CA ILE A 56 5.99 -4.57 -24.81
C ILE A 56 4.54 -4.48 -24.32
N GLN A 57 3.71 -5.43 -24.76
CA GLN A 57 2.44 -5.66 -24.11
C GLN A 57 2.72 -6.38 -22.78
N PRO A 58 2.30 -5.81 -21.63
CA PRO A 58 2.39 -6.51 -20.37
C PRO A 58 1.68 -7.86 -20.51
N ALA A 59 2.33 -8.93 -20.05
CA ALA A 59 1.78 -10.27 -20.11
C ALA A 59 0.36 -10.24 -19.53
N ALA A 60 -0.65 -10.53 -20.37
CA ALA A 60 -2.06 -10.39 -20.05
C ALA A 60 -2.52 -11.42 -18.99
N GLY A 61 -2.04 -11.26 -17.76
CA GLY A 61 -2.57 -11.95 -16.60
C GLY A 61 -3.98 -11.44 -16.33
N SER A 62 -4.91 -12.36 -16.09
CA SER A 62 -6.24 -11.97 -15.60
C SER A 62 -6.07 -11.33 -14.22
N PRO A 63 -6.59 -10.12 -13.98
CA PRO A 63 -6.48 -9.46 -12.67
C PRO A 63 -7.07 -10.25 -11.50
N GLU A 64 -7.97 -11.20 -11.79
CA GLU A 64 -8.49 -12.17 -10.83
C GLU A 64 -7.36 -13.01 -10.19
N TYR A 65 -6.37 -13.39 -11.00
CA TYR A 65 -5.23 -14.19 -10.55
C TYR A 65 -4.35 -13.40 -9.57
N THR A 66 -4.10 -12.13 -9.85
CA THR A 66 -3.32 -11.24 -8.97
C THR A 66 -3.98 -11.09 -7.60
N ASN A 67 -5.29 -10.89 -7.55
CA ASN A 67 -6.03 -10.80 -6.29
C ASN A 67 -5.97 -12.12 -5.50
N LEU A 68 -5.99 -13.26 -6.19
CA LEU A 68 -5.85 -14.57 -5.56
C LEU A 68 -4.45 -14.77 -4.96
N GLU A 69 -3.39 -14.28 -5.59
CA GLU A 69 -2.04 -14.37 -5.02
C GLU A 69 -1.88 -13.49 -3.78
N VAL A 70 -2.37 -12.25 -3.83
CA VAL A 70 -2.37 -11.36 -2.68
C VAL A 70 -3.20 -11.98 -1.55
N ASP A 71 -4.39 -12.52 -1.81
CA ASP A 71 -5.20 -13.23 -0.81
C ASP A 71 -4.46 -14.42 -0.18
N LYS A 72 -3.83 -15.26 -1.00
CA LYS A 72 -3.02 -16.39 -0.51
C LYS A 72 -1.88 -15.94 0.39
N LEU A 73 -1.21 -14.84 0.04
CA LEU A 73 -0.13 -14.26 0.85
C LEU A 73 -0.66 -13.59 2.12
N LEU A 74 -1.83 -12.97 2.10
CA LEU A 74 -2.43 -12.40 3.30
C LEU A 74 -2.86 -13.48 4.29
N ARG A 75 -3.42 -14.59 3.80
CA ARG A 75 -3.86 -15.72 4.63
C ARG A 75 -2.70 -16.54 5.17
N ARG A 76 -1.66 -16.75 4.37
CA ARG A 76 -0.42 -17.38 4.83
C ARG A 76 0.45 -16.30 5.44
N ALA A 77 0.50 -16.18 6.77
CA ALA A 77 1.37 -15.16 7.35
C ALA A 77 2.76 -15.20 6.75
N ALA A 78 3.40 -14.02 6.73
CA ALA A 78 4.84 -13.95 6.83
C ALA A 78 5.27 -15.04 7.82
N GLY A 79 6.20 -15.92 7.44
CA GLY A 79 6.72 -16.93 8.36
C GLY A 79 7.14 -16.28 9.68
N HIS A 80 7.49 -17.10 10.68
CA HIS A 80 7.89 -16.60 12.00
C HIS A 80 8.77 -15.35 11.84
N PRO A 81 8.43 -14.23 12.50
CA PRO A 81 9.20 -13.00 12.36
C PRO A 81 10.66 -13.37 12.56
N ILE A 82 11.49 -13.05 11.55
CA ILE A 82 12.94 -13.11 11.69
C ILE A 82 13.21 -12.32 12.97
N SER A 83 13.98 -12.91 13.90
CA SER A 83 14.20 -12.43 15.27
C SER A 83 13.97 -10.93 15.44
N LYS A 84 13.41 -10.50 16.58
CA LYS A 84 13.05 -9.09 16.85
C LYS A 84 14.16 -8.07 16.50
N ASP A 85 15.40 -8.53 16.43
CA ASP A 85 16.60 -7.75 16.18
C ASP A 85 16.99 -7.61 14.70
N THR A 86 16.33 -8.30 13.75
CA THR A 86 16.66 -8.20 12.32
C THR A 86 15.67 -7.31 11.57
N SER A 87 15.91 -6.00 11.58
CA SER A 87 15.25 -5.07 10.65
C SER A 87 15.84 -5.19 9.24
N GLY A 88 15.03 -4.94 8.22
CA GLY A 88 15.50 -4.87 6.84
C GLY A 88 14.92 -3.68 6.09
N PHE A 89 15.19 -3.64 4.80
CA PHE A 89 14.71 -2.62 3.90
C PHE A 89 13.99 -3.29 2.73
N VAL A 90 12.90 -2.66 2.30
CA VAL A 90 12.36 -2.88 0.95
C VAL A 90 12.80 -1.70 0.11
N TYR A 91 13.33 -1.96 -1.07
CA TYR A 91 13.84 -0.93 -1.97
C TYR A 91 13.14 -0.99 -3.33
N VAL A 92 13.16 0.15 -4.01
CA VAL A 92 12.74 0.34 -5.39
C VAL A 92 13.92 0.98 -6.12
N PHE A 93 14.56 0.24 -7.01
CA PHE A 93 15.59 0.78 -7.91
C PHE A 93 14.94 1.14 -9.23
N VAL A 94 15.14 2.38 -9.68
CA VAL A 94 14.69 2.83 -10.99
C VAL A 94 15.84 2.66 -11.95
N ALA A 95 15.59 1.96 -13.06
CA ALA A 95 16.56 1.77 -14.11
C ALA A 95 15.93 1.98 -15.49
N LYS A 96 16.77 2.10 -16.51
CA LYS A 96 16.35 1.99 -17.91
C LYS A 96 16.89 0.72 -18.54
N HIS A 97 16.04 0.09 -19.35
CA HIS A 97 16.38 -1.02 -20.22
C HIS A 97 15.89 -0.70 -21.64
N ASP A 98 16.80 -0.57 -22.61
CA ASP A 98 16.48 -0.16 -23.99
C ASP A 98 15.56 1.08 -24.06
N GLU A 99 15.93 2.15 -23.36
CA GLU A 99 15.15 3.40 -23.19
C GLU A 99 13.82 3.28 -22.43
N ASN A 100 13.37 2.07 -22.09
CA ASN A 100 12.16 1.88 -21.32
C ASN A 100 12.44 2.00 -19.82
N PRO A 101 11.70 2.85 -19.07
CA PRO A 101 11.84 2.91 -17.63
C PRO A 101 11.30 1.62 -17.00
N VAL A 102 12.10 1.03 -16.13
CA VAL A 102 11.76 -0.19 -15.40
C VAL A 102 12.09 -0.01 -13.92
N VAL A 103 11.30 -0.62 -13.05
CA VAL A 103 11.57 -0.60 -11.61
C VAL A 103 11.88 -1.99 -11.11
N LYS A 104 12.95 -2.11 -10.34
CA LYS A 104 13.29 -3.32 -9.60
C LYS A 104 12.85 -3.15 -8.15
N ILE A 105 12.03 -4.07 -7.67
CA ILE A 105 11.58 -4.06 -6.28
C ILE A 105 12.17 -5.26 -5.58
N GLY A 106 12.86 -5.03 -4.47
CA GLY A 106 13.46 -6.12 -3.70
C GLY A 106 13.60 -5.80 -2.22
N HIS A 107 14.18 -6.74 -1.49
CA HIS A 107 14.53 -6.53 -0.09
C HIS A 107 16.01 -6.79 0.21
N THR A 108 16.51 -6.23 1.31
CA THR A 108 17.90 -6.41 1.77
C THR A 108 18.06 -5.94 3.22
N ILE A 109 19.14 -6.34 3.87
CA ILE A 109 19.60 -5.75 5.14
C ILE A 109 20.53 -4.56 4.91
N ASP A 110 21.20 -4.51 3.75
CA ASP A 110 22.12 -3.45 3.33
C ASP A 110 21.79 -3.05 1.89
N VAL A 111 21.25 -1.85 1.72
CA VAL A 111 20.77 -1.34 0.43
C VAL A 111 21.92 -0.97 -0.49
N GLU A 112 23.00 -0.44 0.05
CA GLU A 112 24.13 0.04 -0.74
C GLU A 112 24.96 -1.12 -1.27
N PHE A 113 25.25 -2.12 -0.43
CA PHE A 113 25.89 -3.35 -0.87
C PHE A 113 25.07 -4.08 -1.94
N ARG A 114 23.74 -4.11 -1.76
CA ARG A 114 22.83 -4.73 -2.73
C ARG A 114 22.83 -4.00 -4.05
N LYS A 115 22.82 -2.66 -4.05
CA LYS A 115 22.92 -1.82 -5.25
C LYS A 115 24.20 -2.11 -6.03
N GLN A 116 25.35 -2.08 -5.34
CA GLN A 116 26.65 -2.31 -5.97
C GLN A 116 26.78 -3.71 -6.57
N THR A 117 26.35 -4.72 -5.83
CA THR A 117 26.34 -6.11 -6.33
C THR A 117 25.47 -6.22 -7.57
N HIS A 118 24.28 -5.62 -7.52
CA HIS A 118 23.32 -5.70 -8.61
C HIS A 118 23.80 -4.95 -9.87
N GLN A 119 24.44 -3.79 -9.72
CA GLN A 119 25.09 -3.06 -10.82
C GLN A 119 26.22 -3.86 -11.47
N ARG A 120 27.00 -4.62 -10.69
CA ARG A 120 28.09 -5.46 -11.22
C ARG A 120 27.57 -6.71 -11.94
N THR A 121 26.54 -7.35 -11.39
CA THR A 121 26.02 -8.62 -11.93
C THR A 121 25.10 -8.42 -13.13
N CYS A 122 24.27 -7.37 -13.12
CA CYS A 122 23.27 -7.13 -14.16
C CYS A 122 23.69 -5.95 -15.04
N ALA A 123 24.69 -6.17 -15.89
CA ALA A 123 25.14 -5.17 -16.87
C ALA A 123 24.01 -4.82 -17.86
N GLY A 124 24.06 -3.60 -18.41
CA GLY A 124 23.09 -3.11 -19.40
C GLY A 124 21.88 -2.37 -18.83
N LEU A 125 21.84 -2.16 -17.51
CA LEU A 125 20.81 -1.34 -16.86
C LEU A 125 21.40 -0.01 -16.40
N ASP A 126 20.80 1.09 -16.84
CA ASP A 126 21.16 2.44 -16.38
C ASP A 126 20.33 2.79 -15.13
N PHE A 127 20.96 2.71 -13.94
CA PHE A 127 20.32 3.00 -12.65
C PHE A 127 20.24 4.50 -12.39
N GLN A 128 19.02 5.02 -12.32
CA GLN A 128 18.77 6.47 -12.26
C GLN A 128 18.53 6.96 -10.84
N SER A 129 17.73 6.22 -10.07
CA SER A 129 17.33 6.63 -8.72
C SER A 129 16.95 5.42 -7.87
N MET A 130 16.83 5.67 -6.56
CA MET A 130 16.53 4.66 -5.57
C MET A 130 15.61 5.23 -4.50
N PHE A 131 14.59 4.44 -4.14
CA PHE A 131 13.86 4.58 -2.91
C PHE A 131 14.15 3.38 -2.01
N HIS A 132 14.22 3.59 -0.70
CA HIS A 132 14.30 2.51 0.26
C HIS A 132 13.48 2.87 1.49
N PHE A 133 12.86 1.85 2.06
CA PHE A 133 11.92 2.00 3.16
C PHE A 133 12.36 1.06 4.27
N PRO A 134 12.55 1.56 5.50
CA PRO A 134 12.74 0.69 6.64
C PRO A 134 11.47 -0.16 6.76
N ALA A 135 11.64 -1.46 6.66
CA ALA A 135 10.57 -2.42 6.86
C ALA A 135 11.01 -3.30 8.03
N SER A 136 10.19 -3.33 9.07
CA SER A 136 10.50 -4.02 10.31
C SER A 136 10.52 -5.55 10.11
N LEU A 137 9.82 -6.32 10.93
CA LEU A 137 9.92 -7.78 10.97
C LEU A 137 9.44 -8.49 9.69
N TYR A 138 8.82 -7.76 8.76
CA TYR A 138 8.10 -8.32 7.62
C TYR A 138 8.64 -7.88 6.25
N TYR A 139 9.85 -7.33 6.14
CA TYR A 139 10.39 -6.81 4.87
C TYR A 139 10.33 -7.82 3.70
N LYS A 140 10.66 -9.10 3.96
CA LYS A 140 10.55 -10.18 2.94
C LYS A 140 9.11 -10.43 2.50
N HIS A 141 8.16 -10.28 3.42
CA HIS A 141 6.75 -10.52 3.13
C HIS A 141 6.11 -9.33 2.43
N VAL A 142 6.50 -8.10 2.80
CA VAL A 142 6.14 -6.88 2.09
C VAL A 142 6.53 -7.00 0.61
N GLU A 143 7.79 -7.37 0.31
CA GLU A 143 8.22 -7.59 -1.07
C GLU A 143 7.33 -8.59 -1.80
N ARG A 144 7.00 -9.73 -1.17
CA ARG A 144 6.13 -10.75 -1.79
C ARG A 144 4.73 -10.21 -2.08
N LEU A 145 4.15 -9.43 -1.18
CA LEU A 145 2.84 -8.79 -1.38
C LEU A 145 2.88 -7.80 -2.56
N VAL A 146 3.93 -6.97 -2.62
CA VAL A 146 4.16 -6.02 -3.71
C VAL A 146 4.32 -6.76 -5.05
N HIS A 147 5.14 -7.82 -5.09
CA HIS A 147 5.34 -8.63 -6.29
C HIS A 147 4.08 -9.36 -6.76
N ALA A 148 3.21 -9.74 -5.82
CA ALA A 148 1.92 -10.33 -6.15
C ALA A 148 0.98 -9.27 -6.75
N GLU A 149 0.86 -8.08 -6.15
CA GLU A 149 0.05 -6.98 -6.69
C GLU A 149 0.51 -6.52 -8.08
N LEU A 150 1.83 -6.49 -8.31
CA LEU A 150 2.44 -6.04 -9.56
C LEU A 150 2.68 -7.17 -10.58
N ARG A 151 2.18 -8.38 -10.33
CA ARG A 151 2.50 -9.56 -11.16
C ARG A 151 2.20 -9.36 -12.65
N ASP A 152 1.07 -8.74 -12.97
CA ASP A 152 0.65 -8.48 -14.36
C ASP A 152 1.52 -7.42 -15.06
N LEU A 153 2.30 -6.66 -14.28
CA LEU A 153 3.19 -5.62 -14.75
C LEU A 153 4.66 -6.08 -14.76
N ARG A 154 4.93 -7.38 -14.60
CA ARG A 154 6.30 -7.91 -14.65
C ARG A 154 6.93 -7.63 -16.01
N TYR A 155 8.14 -7.11 -15.96
CA TYR A 155 8.96 -6.83 -17.12
C TYR A 155 9.98 -7.96 -17.29
N SER A 156 9.90 -8.68 -18.42
CA SER A 156 10.83 -9.75 -18.77
C SER A 156 11.77 -9.27 -19.87
N PHE A 157 13.07 -9.47 -19.66
CA PHE A 157 14.12 -9.16 -20.62
C PHE A 157 15.29 -10.14 -20.42
N ASP A 158 16.13 -10.25 -21.44
CA ASP A 158 17.32 -11.08 -21.42
C ASP A 158 18.46 -10.33 -20.72
N CYS A 159 18.57 -10.52 -19.40
CA CYS A 159 19.61 -9.89 -18.63
C CYS A 159 20.98 -10.52 -18.93
N ALA A 160 22.03 -9.68 -18.98
CA ALA A 160 23.42 -10.12 -19.16
C ALA A 160 23.90 -11.16 -18.13
N CYS A 161 23.25 -11.25 -16.96
CA CYS A 161 23.55 -12.27 -15.96
C CYS A 161 23.00 -13.67 -16.30
N GLY A 162 22.29 -13.83 -17.43
CA GLY A 162 21.69 -15.09 -17.87
C GLY A 162 20.49 -15.55 -17.05
N THR A 163 20.05 -14.76 -16.06
CA THR A 163 18.91 -15.09 -15.21
C THR A 163 17.67 -14.32 -15.63
N GLN A 164 16.53 -15.02 -15.75
CA GLN A 164 15.24 -14.35 -15.92
C GLN A 164 14.78 -13.73 -14.60
N HIS A 165 14.89 -12.41 -14.49
CA HIS A 165 14.47 -11.70 -13.30
C HIS A 165 12.94 -11.57 -13.22
N ARG A 166 12.38 -11.88 -12.04
CA ARG A 166 10.94 -11.72 -11.76
C ARG A 166 10.62 -10.46 -10.94
N GLU A 167 11.66 -9.71 -10.63
CA GLU A 167 11.66 -8.59 -9.68
C GLU A 167 11.58 -7.23 -10.40
N TYR A 168 11.52 -7.23 -11.73
CA TYR A 168 11.38 -6.02 -12.54
C TYR A 168 9.95 -5.84 -13.00
N PHE A 169 9.51 -4.58 -13.02
CA PHE A 169 8.15 -4.20 -13.35
C PHE A 169 8.14 -2.99 -14.28
N ALA A 170 7.23 -3.00 -15.24
CA ALA A 170 6.93 -1.88 -16.14
C ALA A 170 5.83 -1.01 -15.50
N VAL A 171 6.21 -0.26 -14.45
CA VAL A 171 5.32 0.63 -13.72
C VAL A 171 6.06 1.92 -13.40
N ASP A 172 5.31 3.02 -13.34
CA ASP A 172 5.83 4.31 -12.92
C ASP A 172 6.50 4.23 -11.53
N PRO A 173 7.70 4.81 -11.33
CA PRO A 173 8.44 4.75 -10.07
C PRO A 173 7.66 5.22 -8.85
N GLU A 174 6.86 6.27 -9.00
CA GLU A 174 6.08 6.84 -7.92
C GLU A 174 4.91 5.93 -7.53
N THR A 175 4.29 5.32 -8.53
CA THR A 175 3.27 4.27 -8.32
C THR A 175 3.86 3.07 -7.58
N ALA A 176 5.06 2.60 -7.96
CA ALA A 176 5.75 1.52 -7.27
C ALA A 176 6.07 1.88 -5.81
N ARG A 177 6.57 3.09 -5.56
CA ARG A 177 6.80 3.64 -4.21
C ARG A 177 5.52 3.57 -3.37
N HIS A 178 4.40 4.08 -3.88
CA HIS A 178 3.13 4.08 -3.15
C HIS A 178 2.64 2.67 -2.78
N ILE A 179 2.79 1.71 -3.70
CA ILE A 179 2.42 0.31 -3.45
C ILE A 179 3.30 -0.29 -2.34
N VAL A 180 4.62 -0.05 -2.37
CA VAL A 180 5.53 -0.51 -1.32
C VAL A 180 5.14 0.09 0.04
N GLU A 181 4.96 1.41 0.12
CA GLU A 181 4.57 2.09 1.35
C GLU A 181 3.22 1.62 1.89
N ARG A 182 2.25 1.33 1.01
CA ARG A 182 0.98 0.72 1.41
C ARG A 182 1.22 -0.60 2.12
N TRP A 183 1.95 -1.54 1.52
CA TRP A 183 2.18 -2.85 2.12
C TRP A 183 3.04 -2.80 3.39
N ILE A 184 3.96 -1.85 3.49
CA ILE A 184 4.69 -1.58 4.75
C ILE A 184 3.70 -1.16 5.84
N ARG A 185 2.86 -0.14 5.57
CA ARG A 185 1.84 0.34 6.52
C ARG A 185 0.86 -0.76 6.93
N PHE A 186 0.55 -1.70 6.05
CA PHE A 186 -0.26 -2.87 6.38
C PHE A 186 0.46 -3.76 7.40
N CYS A 187 1.70 -4.14 7.13
CA CYS A 187 2.49 -5.02 7.98
C CYS A 187 2.82 -4.41 9.36
N GLU A 188 2.99 -3.09 9.43
CA GLU A 188 3.18 -2.34 10.68
C GLU A 188 1.98 -2.40 11.63
N GLN A 189 0.78 -2.68 11.12
CA GLN A 189 -0.43 -2.88 11.94
C GLN A 189 -0.47 -4.26 12.61
N HIS A 190 0.59 -5.07 12.46
CA HIS A 190 0.70 -6.43 12.98
C HIS A 190 -0.56 -7.26 12.68
N PRO A 191 -0.86 -7.49 11.39
CA PRO A 191 -2.13 -8.06 10.97
C PRO A 191 -2.24 -9.56 11.23
N TRP A 192 -1.15 -10.23 11.66
CA TRP A 192 -1.12 -11.65 11.98
C TRP A 192 -0.96 -11.91 13.48
N ARG A 193 -1.58 -12.99 13.95
CA ARG A 193 -1.39 -13.57 15.28
C ARG A 193 -0.49 -14.80 15.16
N PHE A 194 0.51 -14.89 16.02
CA PHE A 194 1.38 -16.06 16.11
C PHE A 194 1.01 -16.86 17.37
N PRO A 195 0.68 -18.16 17.27
CA PRO A 195 0.38 -18.96 18.44
C PRO A 195 1.63 -19.12 19.31
N ALA A 196 1.49 -18.88 20.62
CA ALA A 196 2.59 -18.85 21.60
C ALA A 196 3.33 -20.20 21.76
N ARG A 197 2.78 -21.29 21.22
CA ARG A 197 3.32 -22.65 21.34
C ARG A 197 3.59 -23.22 19.97
N SER A 198 4.66 -22.77 19.33
CA SER A 198 5.57 -23.73 18.71
C SER A 198 6.91 -23.10 18.35
N PRO A 199 7.91 -23.23 19.24
CA PRO A 199 9.29 -22.89 18.89
C PRO A 199 9.91 -23.83 17.84
N ARG A 200 9.22 -24.91 17.43
CA ARG A 200 9.80 -25.99 16.61
C ARG A 200 9.05 -26.32 15.33
N THR A 201 7.77 -25.99 15.23
CA THR A 201 7.03 -26.09 13.97
C THR A 201 6.85 -24.68 13.46
N GLY A 202 7.39 -24.39 12.28
CA GLY A 202 7.21 -23.12 11.57
C GLY A 202 5.76 -22.89 11.15
N CYS A 203 4.84 -22.93 12.11
CA CYS A 203 3.44 -22.66 11.92
C CYS A 203 3.35 -21.22 11.40
N PRO A 204 2.77 -21.02 10.22
CA PRO A 204 2.50 -19.68 9.75
C PRO A 204 1.58 -19.01 10.77
N GLY A 205 1.84 -17.73 11.05
CA GLY A 205 0.84 -16.91 11.73
C GLY A 205 -0.50 -16.96 11.01
N GLU A 206 -1.56 -16.65 11.74
CA GLU A 206 -2.91 -16.55 11.21
C GLU A 206 -3.29 -15.08 11.08
N LEU A 207 -3.92 -14.70 9.97
CA LEU A 207 -4.41 -13.34 9.79
C LEU A 207 -5.49 -13.07 10.86
N ARG A 208 -5.41 -11.93 11.56
CA ARG A 208 -6.38 -11.57 12.60
C ARG A 208 -7.78 -11.47 12.00
N GLU A 209 -8.78 -11.76 12.82
CA GLU A 209 -10.18 -11.89 12.38
C GLU A 209 -10.70 -10.63 11.69
N GLU A 210 -10.36 -9.45 12.19
CA GLU A 210 -10.75 -8.17 11.59
C GLU A 210 -10.21 -8.00 10.16
N TRP A 211 -9.00 -8.49 9.89
CA TRP A 211 -8.39 -8.45 8.57
C TRP A 211 -8.98 -9.52 7.66
N LEU A 212 -9.31 -10.70 8.19
CA LEU A 212 -10.02 -11.74 7.45
C LEU A 212 -11.41 -11.27 7.00
N VAL A 213 -12.17 -10.62 7.89
CA VAL A 213 -13.49 -10.05 7.55
C VAL A 213 -13.35 -9.00 6.44
N ARG A 214 -12.37 -8.10 6.55
CA ARG A 214 -12.08 -7.09 5.52
C ARG A 214 -11.70 -7.73 4.19
N LEU A 215 -10.84 -8.75 4.21
CA LEU A 215 -10.37 -9.44 3.01
C LEU A 215 -11.51 -10.16 2.31
N ASN A 216 -12.37 -10.86 3.07
CA ASN A 216 -13.55 -11.51 2.53
C ASN A 216 -14.54 -10.48 1.92
N GLY A 217 -14.73 -9.33 2.59
CA GLY A 217 -15.56 -8.23 2.07
C GLY A 217 -14.99 -7.63 0.78
N PHE A 218 -13.67 -7.43 0.73
CA PHE A 218 -12.95 -6.98 -0.46
C PHE A 218 -13.13 -7.95 -1.63
N GLN A 219 -12.96 -9.25 -1.40
CA GLN A 219 -13.14 -10.27 -2.44
C GLN A 219 -14.56 -10.28 -3.00
N LYS A 220 -15.57 -10.11 -2.15
CA LYS A 220 -16.97 -9.98 -2.61
C LYS A 220 -17.15 -8.75 -3.51
N GLN A 221 -16.59 -7.60 -3.13
CA GLN A 221 -16.65 -6.38 -3.94
C GLN A 221 -15.99 -6.57 -5.31
N VAL A 222 -14.80 -7.16 -5.34
CA VAL A 222 -14.07 -7.47 -6.58
C VAL A 222 -14.89 -8.43 -7.46
N ALA A 223 -15.45 -9.50 -6.89
CA ALA A 223 -16.27 -10.46 -7.64
C ALA A 223 -17.54 -9.83 -8.24
N THR A 224 -18.16 -8.87 -7.53
CA THR A 224 -19.32 -8.13 -8.05
C THR A 224 -18.95 -7.10 -9.11
N CYS A 225 -17.69 -6.65 -9.16
CA CYS A 225 -17.22 -5.62 -10.07
C CYS A 225 -16.56 -6.25 -11.31
N THR A 226 -17.36 -6.87 -12.17
CA THR A 226 -16.87 -7.55 -13.40
C THR A 226 -16.46 -6.60 -14.52
N SER A 227 -16.64 -5.28 -14.37
CA SER A 227 -16.31 -4.32 -15.43
C SER A 227 -14.79 -4.11 -15.55
N ARG A 228 -14.28 -4.11 -16.80
CA ARG A 228 -12.86 -3.84 -17.12
C ARG A 228 -12.38 -2.47 -16.60
N VAL A 229 -13.29 -1.52 -16.40
CA VAL A 229 -13.03 -0.20 -15.80
C VAL A 229 -12.62 -0.31 -14.33
N ALA A 230 -13.16 -1.28 -13.58
CA ALA A 230 -12.84 -1.46 -12.16
C ALA A 230 -11.40 -1.96 -11.92
N LEU A 231 -10.79 -2.59 -12.91
CA LEU A 231 -9.43 -3.13 -12.82
C LEU A 231 -8.36 -2.03 -12.93
N GLY A 232 -8.68 -0.91 -13.61
CA GLY A 232 -7.81 0.27 -13.65
C GLY A 232 -7.63 0.94 -12.28
N ASN A 233 -8.64 0.84 -11.42
CA ASN A 233 -8.63 1.42 -10.08
C ASN A 233 -8.15 0.44 -8.99
N ARG A 234 -7.49 -0.66 -9.38
CA ARG A 234 -6.96 -1.66 -8.43
C ARG A 234 -6.10 -1.07 -7.31
N PRO A 235 -5.18 -0.11 -7.55
CA PRO A 235 -4.42 0.51 -6.48
C PRO A 235 -5.31 1.18 -5.43
N GLU A 236 -6.38 1.87 -5.85
CA GLU A 236 -7.32 2.55 -4.94
C GLU A 236 -8.10 1.55 -4.08
N LEU A 237 -8.47 0.40 -4.65
CA LEU A 237 -9.15 -0.67 -3.92
C LEU A 237 -8.25 -1.24 -2.81
N TRP A 238 -6.98 -1.50 -3.12
CA TRP A 238 -6.02 -1.94 -2.11
C TRP A 238 -5.68 -0.84 -1.10
N ASP A 239 -5.65 0.43 -1.51
CA ASP A 239 -5.54 1.56 -0.57
C ASP A 239 -6.72 1.63 0.38
N ARG A 240 -7.94 1.30 -0.06
CA ARG A 240 -9.11 1.20 0.84
C ARG A 240 -9.05 -0.03 1.74
N PHE A 241 -8.48 -1.14 1.25
CA PHE A 241 -8.28 -2.35 2.06
C PHE A 241 -7.20 -2.16 3.13
N VAL A 242 -6.05 -1.58 2.79
CA VAL A 242 -4.93 -1.37 3.73
C VAL A 242 -5.13 -0.11 4.55
N GLY A 243 -5.56 0.96 3.89
CA GLY A 243 -5.84 2.22 4.53
C GLY A 243 -7.01 2.08 5.48
N ASN A 244 -6.82 2.53 6.71
CA ASN A 244 -7.89 3.02 7.55
C ASN A 244 -7.27 3.86 8.64
N ARG A 245 -7.42 5.20 8.65
CA ARG A 245 -6.56 6.00 9.54
C ARG A 245 -7.09 7.27 10.17
N VAL A 246 -8.34 7.70 9.99
CA VAL A 246 -8.86 8.68 10.96
C VAL A 246 -9.45 7.92 12.14
N TRP A 247 -10.43 7.04 11.90
CA TRP A 247 -11.19 6.46 13.00
C TRP A 247 -10.47 5.41 13.83
N ASN A 248 -9.74 4.47 13.23
CA ASN A 248 -9.10 3.41 14.02
C ASN A 248 -7.85 3.90 14.75
N TRP A 249 -7.08 4.82 14.15
CA TRP A 249 -5.98 5.50 14.85
C TRP A 249 -6.53 6.43 15.94
N PHE A 250 -7.57 7.23 15.67
CA PHE A 250 -8.24 8.04 16.68
C PHE A 250 -8.80 7.18 17.81
N TRP A 251 -9.45 6.05 17.51
CA TRP A 251 -9.95 5.15 18.56
C TRP A 251 -8.84 4.47 19.32
N ASP A 252 -7.77 3.99 18.68
CA ASP A 252 -6.68 3.32 19.39
C ASP A 252 -5.86 4.29 20.23
N ASP A 253 -5.58 5.50 19.76
CA ASP A 253 -4.92 6.54 20.56
C ASP A 253 -5.83 7.15 21.61
N ALA A 254 -7.10 7.41 21.30
CA ALA A 254 -8.07 7.86 22.30
C ALA A 254 -8.33 6.78 23.34
N HIS A 255 -8.36 5.50 22.98
CA HIS A 255 -8.52 4.39 23.92
C HIS A 255 -7.26 4.18 24.77
N ARG A 256 -6.05 4.28 24.18
CA ARG A 256 -4.79 4.25 24.95
C ARG A 256 -4.66 5.45 25.88
N ALA A 257 -4.99 6.65 25.41
CA ALA A 257 -5.03 7.85 26.23
C ALA A 257 -6.09 7.72 27.33
N TRP A 258 -7.29 7.23 27.02
CA TRP A 258 -8.36 6.96 27.97
C TRP A 258 -7.95 5.94 29.02
N LEU A 259 -7.34 4.82 28.64
CA LEU A 259 -6.83 3.81 29.57
C LEU A 259 -5.70 4.35 30.45
N ALA A 260 -4.81 5.19 29.90
CA ALA A 260 -3.78 5.87 30.68
C ALA A 260 -4.41 6.83 31.70
N LEU A 261 -5.38 7.63 31.27
CA LEU A 261 -6.14 8.55 32.13
C LEU A 261 -6.92 7.79 33.20
N TRP A 262 -7.57 6.68 32.83
CA TRP A 262 -8.31 5.80 33.72
C TRP A 262 -7.38 5.17 34.77
N ARG A 263 -6.20 4.68 34.35
CA ARG A 263 -5.18 4.15 35.26
C ARG A 263 -4.69 5.21 36.26
N HIS A 264 -4.58 6.47 35.84
CA HIS A 264 -4.27 7.59 36.75
C HIS A 264 -5.45 7.99 37.63
N LEU A 265 -6.69 7.86 37.16
CA LEU A 265 -7.91 8.11 37.94
C LEU A 265 -8.05 7.15 39.14
N TRP A 266 -7.64 5.88 39.01
CA TRP A 266 -7.63 4.94 40.13
C TRP A 266 -6.50 5.21 41.13
N TRP A 267 -5.37 5.78 40.67
CA TRP A 267 -4.31 6.29 41.56
C TRP A 267 -4.77 7.54 42.33
N MET A 268 -5.63 8.35 41.73
CA MET A 268 -6.32 9.48 42.36
C MET A 268 -7.56 9.01 43.17
N GLY A 269 -7.53 7.84 43.80
CA GLY A 269 -8.68 7.08 44.33
C GLY A 269 -9.75 7.85 45.16
N PRO A 270 -10.03 7.48 46.42
CA PRO A 270 -11.04 8.18 47.23
C PRO A 270 -10.78 9.69 47.36
N ALA A 271 -9.50 10.11 47.32
CA ALA A 271 -9.09 11.50 47.43
C ALA A 271 -9.49 12.37 46.23
N GLY A 272 -9.44 11.84 45.00
CA GLY A 272 -9.94 12.54 43.80
C GLY A 272 -11.46 12.63 43.78
N LEU A 273 -12.15 11.61 44.33
CA LEU A 273 -13.60 11.60 44.51
C LEU A 273 -14.04 12.60 45.60
N LEU A 274 -13.28 12.70 46.70
CA LEU A 274 -13.49 13.68 47.77
C LEU A 274 -13.17 15.11 47.30
N MET A 275 -12.07 15.33 46.59
CA MET A 275 -11.75 16.64 46.00
C MET A 275 -12.75 17.02 44.90
N GLY A 276 -13.19 16.07 44.09
CA GLY A 276 -14.28 16.25 43.12
C GLY A 276 -15.59 16.64 43.80
N LEU A 277 -15.96 15.99 44.90
CA LEU A 277 -17.14 16.34 45.71
C LEU A 277 -16.98 17.69 46.42
N VAL A 278 -15.80 18.03 46.93
CA VAL A 278 -15.52 19.33 47.57
C VAL A 278 -15.59 20.45 46.53
N VAL A 279 -14.99 20.27 45.35
CA VAL A 279 -15.10 21.22 44.24
C VAL A 279 -16.56 21.32 43.76
N TRP A 280 -17.26 20.19 43.61
CA TRP A 280 -18.68 20.14 43.25
C TRP A 280 -19.57 20.87 44.28
N CYS A 281 -19.33 20.68 45.58
CA CYS A 281 -20.05 21.35 46.67
C CYS A 281 -19.73 22.84 46.76
N LEU A 282 -18.46 23.23 46.60
CA LEU A 282 -18.04 24.64 46.57
C LEU A 282 -18.58 25.37 45.34
N TRP A 283 -18.77 24.65 44.23
CA TRP A 283 -19.24 25.23 42.97
C TRP A 283 -20.78 25.25 42.84
N LEU A 284 -21.49 24.30 43.46
CA LEU A 284 -22.94 24.38 43.66
C LEU A 284 -23.36 25.53 44.56
N GLY A 285 -22.46 26.04 45.41
CA GLY A 285 -22.77 27.08 46.39
C GLY A 285 -23.22 28.43 45.83
N ARG A 286 -22.88 28.79 44.58
CA ARG A 286 -23.29 30.10 44.02
C ARG A 286 -23.67 30.15 42.52
N GLY A 287 -23.67 29.02 41.81
CA GLY A 287 -24.05 29.03 40.38
C GLY A 287 -24.20 27.66 39.70
N GLY A 288 -23.92 26.56 40.40
CA GLY A 288 -23.90 25.23 39.80
C GLY A 288 -25.25 24.77 39.23
N LEU A 289 -26.40 25.23 39.75
CA LEU A 289 -27.70 24.89 39.17
C LEU A 289 -27.86 25.45 37.75
N ALA A 290 -27.44 26.70 37.52
CA ALA A 290 -27.48 27.32 36.20
C ALA A 290 -26.52 26.64 35.22
N TRP A 291 -25.37 26.19 35.70
CA TRP A 291 -24.40 25.47 34.87
C TRP A 291 -24.84 24.05 34.52
N VAL A 292 -25.39 23.31 35.49
CA VAL A 292 -25.99 21.98 35.25
C VAL A 292 -27.14 22.11 34.25
N LEU A 293 -28.04 23.09 34.44
CA LEU A 293 -29.12 23.38 33.51
C LEU A 293 -28.59 23.68 32.11
N MET A 294 -27.59 24.55 31.99
CA MET A 294 -26.96 24.90 30.71
C MET A 294 -26.38 23.65 30.01
N TRP A 295 -25.65 22.78 30.70
CA TRP A 295 -25.09 21.57 30.08
C TRP A 295 -26.12 20.49 29.78
N THR A 296 -27.15 20.33 30.61
CA THR A 296 -28.29 19.48 30.23
C THR A 296 -29.00 20.01 28.99
N LEU A 297 -29.13 21.34 28.84
CA LEU A 297 -29.73 21.96 27.67
C LEU A 297 -28.85 21.75 26.43
N VAL A 298 -27.53 21.91 26.54
CA VAL A 298 -26.57 21.60 25.47
C VAL A 298 -26.63 20.12 25.08
N ALA A 299 -26.69 19.21 26.05
CA ALA A 299 -26.79 17.77 25.79
C ALA A 299 -28.11 17.39 25.09
N VAL A 300 -29.23 17.99 25.51
CA VAL A 300 -30.54 17.79 24.87
C VAL A 300 -30.55 18.35 23.45
N VAL A 301 -29.98 19.54 23.21
CA VAL A 301 -29.86 20.13 21.87
C VAL A 301 -28.97 19.27 20.98
N LEU A 302 -27.80 18.84 21.44
CA LEU A 302 -26.92 17.94 20.69
C LEU A 302 -27.61 16.61 20.37
N TYR A 303 -28.32 16.02 21.33
CA TYR A 303 -29.10 14.80 21.12
C TYR A 303 -30.20 15.02 20.07
N ALA A 304 -30.93 16.13 20.14
CA ALA A 304 -31.97 16.49 19.18
C ALA A 304 -31.43 16.77 17.77
N PHE A 305 -30.22 17.31 17.63
CA PHE A 305 -29.55 17.50 16.33
C PHE A 305 -28.97 16.22 15.75
N LEU A 306 -28.49 15.30 16.61
CA LEU A 306 -27.90 14.03 16.18
C LEU A 306 -28.97 12.97 15.86
N LYS A 307 -30.10 12.95 16.58
CA LYS A 307 -31.20 11.98 16.38
C LYS A 307 -31.78 11.94 14.95
N PRO A 308 -32.09 13.06 14.28
CA PRO A 308 -32.62 13.03 12.92
C PRO A 308 -31.58 12.57 11.89
N ARG A 309 -30.27 12.67 12.17
CA ARG A 309 -29.22 12.16 11.27
C ARG A 309 -29.02 10.65 11.35
N CYS A 310 -29.40 9.99 12.44
CA CYS A 310 -29.36 8.53 12.53
C CYS A 310 -30.52 7.85 11.78
N LEU A 311 -31.71 8.48 11.75
CA LEU A 311 -32.88 7.88 11.08
C LEU A 311 -32.82 7.96 9.54
N THR A 312 -32.10 8.94 8.97
CA THR A 312 -31.93 9.01 7.50
C THR A 312 -30.95 7.95 6.97
N ILE A 313 -30.05 7.44 7.82
CA ILE A 313 -29.09 6.41 7.42
C ILE A 313 -29.76 5.03 7.29
N GLU A 314 -30.77 4.71 8.11
CA GLU A 314 -31.55 3.46 7.92
C GLU A 314 -32.40 3.49 6.64
N TYR A 315 -32.92 4.65 6.23
CA TYR A 315 -33.69 4.77 4.99
C TYR A 315 -32.81 4.70 3.73
N LEU A 316 -31.56 5.16 3.81
CA LEU A 316 -30.60 5.08 2.69
C LEU A 316 -29.91 3.70 2.59
N LEU A 317 -29.87 2.92 3.68
CA LEU A 317 -29.26 1.59 3.69
C LEU A 317 -30.20 0.44 3.26
N GLY A 318 -31.46 0.72 2.93
CA GLY A 318 -32.32 -0.23 2.21
C GLY A 318 -32.46 -1.60 2.89
N LEU A 319 -32.36 -1.69 4.22
CA LEU A 319 -32.54 -2.92 4.97
C LEU A 319 -34.03 -3.26 5.07
N ARG A 320 -34.60 -3.69 3.95
CA ARG A 320 -35.92 -4.30 3.87
C ARG A 320 -35.83 -5.68 4.53
N SER A 321 -36.20 -5.76 5.81
CA SER A 321 -36.38 -7.01 6.54
C SER A 321 -37.48 -7.83 5.86
N THR A 322 -37.11 -8.79 5.03
CA THR A 322 -38.00 -9.84 4.55
C THR A 322 -38.16 -10.86 5.66
N ARG A 323 -39.30 -10.81 6.37
CA ARG A 323 -39.73 -11.93 7.21
C ARG A 323 -40.11 -13.11 6.31
N PRO A 324 -39.60 -14.32 6.53
CA PRO A 324 -40.12 -15.50 5.86
C PRO A 324 -41.48 -15.88 6.48
N SER A 325 -42.50 -15.94 5.63
CA SER A 325 -43.77 -16.62 5.92
C SER A 325 -43.54 -18.13 5.84
N PHE A 326 -43.63 -18.83 6.96
CA PHE A 326 -43.79 -20.28 6.97
C PHE A 326 -45.27 -20.61 6.74
N GLN A 327 -45.53 -21.38 5.68
CA GLN A 327 -46.70 -22.25 5.53
C GLN A 327 -46.21 -23.69 5.56
#